data_AF-A0A8S2GJT3-F1
#
_entry.id   AF-A0A8S2GJT3-F1
#
_cell.length_a   1.000
_cell.length_b   1.000
_cell.length_c   1.000
_cell.angle_alpha   90.00
_cell.angle_beta   90.00
_cell.angle_gamma   90.00
#
_symmetry.space_group_name_H-M   'P 1'
#
loop_
_entity.id
_entity.type
_entity.pdbx_description
1 polymer ?
#
loop_
_entity_poly.entity_id
_entity_poly.type
_entity_poly.pdbx_seq_one_letter_code
_entity_poly.pdbx_strand_id
1 'polypeptide(L)'
;MRFGIYIHLKEGEQKNMSYNKLADEQINVVHNPNAKEFEVKLSDSSAEKAYLSYELVGNTIDLQHTYVPNQYRGKGVAQKLVESALDYIQNTPSIQHILPSCSYVAKHLQAKAPQYSHMTTIRLKIPPNLYSPWKYLYKQRSKKAMDPPAPLTPFEQKLYDHYKVIYDTQFQSLKQIFSKEVQLLSTKSRFAQLQLRAEEREFRHLLKLVQSENDRLLDVRLEDERLELEEEMKIKNQVISVLGTRAEQKLADIEAEVKRMKLESKSHINPNDLDLEIERMLNEKHDYDYSINLQGTKKLKGGQTIDEQQQMFDGRKLIKDAPYELEPKQVERKAPGSSKYE
;
A
#
# COMPACT_ATOMS: atom_id res chain seq x y z
N MET A 1 56.86 28.71 -39.39
CA MET A 1 56.91 28.37 -40.83
C MET A 1 55.73 27.43 -41.07
N ARG A 2 54.54 27.87 -41.55
CA ARG A 2 54.14 28.04 -42.98
C ARG A 2 54.73 26.91 -43.84
N PHE A 3 53.98 26.09 -44.58
CA PHE A 3 52.89 26.35 -45.54
C PHE A 3 51.90 25.15 -45.53
N GLY A 4 50.58 25.25 -45.73
CA GLY A 4 49.86 25.77 -46.91
C GLY A 4 49.84 24.69 -48.02
N ILE A 5 48.74 24.30 -48.69
CA ILE A 5 47.60 25.08 -49.22
C ILE A 5 46.46 24.11 -49.63
N TYR A 6 45.22 24.47 -49.25
CA TYR A 6 43.91 24.40 -49.93
C TYR A 6 43.53 23.29 -50.92
N ILE A 7 42.27 22.82 -50.79
CA ILE A 7 41.17 23.20 -51.71
C ILE A 7 39.84 23.27 -50.95
N HIS A 8 39.04 24.30 -51.24
CA HIS A 8 37.72 24.60 -50.65
C HIS A 8 36.65 24.60 -51.77
N LEU A 9 35.39 24.40 -51.37
CA LEU A 9 34.09 24.86 -51.95
C LEU A 9 33.13 23.69 -52.26
N LYS A 10 32.14 23.42 -51.40
CA LYS A 10 30.77 24.02 -51.28
C LYS A 10 29.76 23.17 -52.06
N GLU A 11 28.50 22.96 -51.70
CA GLU A 11 27.61 23.19 -50.55
C GLU A 11 26.30 22.46 -50.99
N GLY A 12 25.56 21.84 -50.09
CA GLY A 12 24.30 21.16 -50.46
C GLY A 12 23.64 20.42 -49.31
N GLU A 13 23.10 21.21 -48.39
CA GLU A 13 22.23 20.87 -47.25
C GLU A 13 21.60 19.46 -47.24
N GLN A 14 22.07 18.59 -46.36
CA GLN A 14 21.23 17.51 -45.82
C GLN A 14 20.71 17.94 -44.44
N LYS A 15 19.40 18.22 -44.39
CA LYS A 15 18.68 18.47 -43.15
C LYS A 15 18.73 17.24 -42.26
N ASN A 16 19.28 17.45 -41.07
CA ASN A 16 19.24 16.59 -39.89
C ASN A 16 17.86 15.95 -39.68
N MET A 17 17.79 14.62 -39.67
CA MET A 17 16.78 13.89 -38.91
C MET A 17 17.50 13.01 -37.91
N SER A 18 17.89 13.66 -36.81
CA SER A 18 18.60 13.06 -35.69
C SER A 18 17.75 11.95 -35.09
N TYR A 19 18.24 10.72 -35.20
CA TYR A 19 17.73 9.57 -34.46
C TYR A 19 17.90 9.85 -32.96
N ASN A 20 16.82 10.25 -32.29
CA ASN A 20 16.76 10.25 -30.83
C ASN A 20 16.52 8.83 -30.33
N LYS A 21 17.64 8.14 -30.21
CA LYS A 21 17.86 6.90 -29.48
C LYS A 21 17.96 7.24 -28.00
N LEU A 22 16.84 7.35 -27.27
CA LEU A 22 16.80 7.47 -25.81
C LEU A 22 15.48 6.89 -25.26
N ALA A 23 15.61 5.97 -24.30
CA ALA A 23 14.61 5.35 -23.41
C ALA A 23 13.93 4.04 -23.86
N ASP A 24 14.70 2.94 -23.89
CA ASP A 24 14.20 1.61 -23.47
C ASP A 24 13.98 1.65 -21.93
N GLU A 25 12.90 2.27 -21.49
CA GLU A 25 12.24 1.80 -20.27
C GLU A 25 11.51 0.52 -20.68
N GLN A 26 11.84 -0.62 -20.09
CA GLN A 26 11.15 -1.87 -20.39
C GLN A 26 9.66 -1.72 -20.02
N ILE A 27 8.83 -1.40 -21.00
CA ILE A 27 7.37 -1.40 -20.87
C ILE A 27 6.97 -2.85 -20.62
N ASN A 28 6.76 -3.20 -19.35
CA ASN A 28 6.35 -4.54 -18.94
C ASN A 28 4.84 -4.65 -19.06
N VAL A 29 4.38 -5.42 -20.06
CA VAL A 29 2.97 -5.72 -20.28
C VAL A 29 2.60 -6.95 -19.47
N VAL A 30 1.64 -6.80 -18.57
CA VAL A 30 1.07 -7.90 -17.78
C VAL A 30 -0.24 -8.35 -18.43
N HIS A 31 -0.36 -9.65 -18.71
CA HIS A 31 -1.62 -10.23 -19.16
C HIS A 31 -2.48 -10.61 -17.94
N ASN A 32 -3.71 -10.10 -17.89
CA ASN A 32 -4.69 -10.38 -16.85
C ASN A 32 -5.90 -11.14 -17.44
N PRO A 33 -5.90 -12.49 -17.38
CA PRO A 33 -6.97 -13.31 -17.96
C PRO A 33 -8.33 -13.10 -17.31
N ASN A 34 -8.37 -12.76 -16.01
CA ASN A 34 -9.62 -12.57 -15.26
C ASN A 34 -10.36 -11.31 -15.71
N ALA A 35 -9.61 -10.23 -15.98
CA ALA A 35 -10.14 -8.98 -16.53
C ALA A 35 -10.28 -9.02 -18.06
N LYS A 36 -9.70 -10.02 -18.73
CA LYS A 36 -9.53 -10.08 -20.20
C LYS A 36 -8.85 -8.83 -20.74
N GLU A 37 -7.77 -8.42 -20.07
CA GLU A 37 -7.01 -7.21 -20.39
C GLU A 37 -5.51 -7.51 -20.46
N PHE A 38 -4.81 -6.82 -21.35
CA PHE A 38 -3.37 -6.62 -21.29
C PHE A 38 -3.12 -5.25 -20.70
N GLU A 39 -2.34 -5.14 -19.63
CA GLU A 39 -2.16 -3.89 -18.90
C GLU A 39 -0.69 -3.53 -18.67
N VAL A 40 -0.43 -2.22 -18.63
CA VAL A 40 0.86 -1.63 -18.29
C VAL A 40 0.63 -0.66 -17.14
N LYS A 41 1.41 -0.82 -16.06
CA LYS A 41 1.49 0.14 -14.96
C LYS A 41 2.48 1.24 -15.35
N LEU A 42 2.01 2.49 -15.41
CA LEU A 42 2.78 3.62 -15.95
C LEU A 42 3.51 4.44 -14.88
N SER A 43 3.18 4.25 -13.60
CA SER A 43 3.93 4.77 -12.46
C SER A 43 3.74 3.86 -11.22
N ASP A 44 4.71 3.90 -10.30
CA ASP A 44 4.65 3.14 -9.03
C ASP A 44 3.71 3.76 -8.00
N SER A 45 3.23 5.01 -8.23
CA SER A 45 2.50 5.80 -7.23
C SER A 45 1.10 6.25 -7.67
N SER A 46 0.68 5.99 -8.91
CA SER A 46 -0.65 6.31 -9.42
C SER A 46 -1.40 5.07 -9.92
N ALA A 47 -2.72 5.06 -9.73
CA ALA A 47 -3.61 4.02 -10.27
C ALA A 47 -3.81 4.12 -11.81
N GLU A 48 -2.98 4.91 -12.50
CA GLU A 48 -3.12 5.13 -13.94
C GLU A 48 -2.50 3.96 -14.71
N LYS A 49 -3.35 3.17 -15.36
CA LYS A 49 -2.97 2.06 -16.23
C LYS A 49 -3.31 2.34 -17.69
N ALA A 50 -2.44 1.89 -18.58
CA ALA A 50 -2.79 1.69 -19.98
C ALA A 50 -3.22 0.23 -20.19
N TYR A 51 -4.24 0.00 -21.00
CA TYR A 51 -4.74 -1.36 -21.20
C TYR A 51 -5.31 -1.60 -22.61
N LEU A 52 -5.33 -2.86 -23.01
CA LEU A 52 -6.00 -3.38 -24.19
C LEU A 52 -6.99 -4.46 -23.72
N SER A 53 -8.29 -4.22 -23.91
CA SER A 53 -9.33 -5.18 -23.59
C SER A 53 -9.62 -6.12 -24.75
N TYR A 54 -9.96 -7.37 -24.43
CA TYR A 54 -10.34 -8.37 -25.41
C TYR A 54 -11.51 -9.23 -24.94
N GLU A 55 -12.15 -9.90 -25.90
CA GLU A 55 -13.16 -10.91 -25.62
C GLU A 55 -12.88 -12.17 -26.44
N LEU A 56 -13.07 -13.34 -25.84
CA LEU A 56 -12.87 -14.62 -26.51
C LEU A 56 -14.22 -15.26 -26.82
N VAL A 57 -14.49 -15.46 -28.10
CA VAL A 57 -15.73 -16.03 -28.63
C VAL A 57 -15.36 -17.25 -29.47
N GLY A 58 -15.48 -18.44 -28.87
CA GLY A 58 -15.07 -19.69 -29.52
C GLY A 58 -13.57 -19.69 -29.83
N ASN A 59 -13.21 -19.87 -31.10
CA ASN A 59 -11.83 -19.83 -31.61
C ASN A 59 -11.39 -18.43 -32.08
N THR A 60 -12.19 -17.39 -31.80
CA THR A 60 -11.93 -16.01 -32.23
C THR A 60 -11.69 -15.11 -31.02
N ILE A 61 -10.62 -14.32 -31.07
CA ILE A 61 -10.37 -13.26 -30.09
C ILE A 61 -10.71 -11.89 -30.70
N ASP A 62 -11.58 -11.14 -30.03
CA ASP A 62 -11.96 -9.78 -30.40
C ASP A 62 -11.15 -8.77 -29.57
N LEU A 63 -10.28 -8.01 -30.22
CA LEU A 63 -9.48 -6.94 -29.59
C LEU A 63 -10.28 -5.63 -29.65
N GLN A 64 -10.90 -5.27 -28.53
CA GLN A 64 -12.01 -4.32 -28.49
C GLN A 64 -11.58 -2.86 -28.28
N HIS A 65 -10.78 -2.57 -27.27
CA HIS A 65 -10.44 -1.18 -26.92
C HIS A 65 -9.02 -1.06 -26.38
N THR A 66 -8.26 -0.09 -26.89
CA THR A 66 -6.95 0.28 -26.37
C THR A 66 -7.02 1.65 -25.73
N TYR A 67 -6.68 1.73 -24.44
CA TYR A 67 -6.64 2.98 -23.68
C TYR A 67 -5.21 3.29 -23.25
N VAL A 68 -4.76 4.52 -23.53
CA VAL A 68 -3.49 5.07 -23.04
C VAL A 68 -3.75 6.48 -22.53
N PRO A 69 -3.37 6.80 -21.28
CA PRO A 69 -3.47 8.14 -20.71
C PRO A 69 -2.73 9.17 -21.57
N ASN A 70 -3.25 10.41 -21.63
CA ASN A 70 -2.75 11.45 -22.54
C ASN A 70 -1.25 11.71 -22.42
N GLN A 71 -0.71 11.68 -21.19
CA GLN A 71 0.70 11.93 -20.88
C GLN A 71 1.67 10.88 -21.45
N TYR A 72 1.16 9.69 -21.80
CA TYR A 72 1.93 8.55 -22.29
C TYR A 72 1.64 8.21 -23.76
N ARG A 73 0.80 9.01 -24.43
CA ARG A 73 0.57 8.88 -25.88
C ARG A 73 1.81 9.30 -26.67
N GLY A 74 2.01 8.69 -27.83
CA GLY A 74 3.19 8.94 -28.67
C GLY A 74 4.47 8.23 -28.24
N LYS A 75 4.48 7.57 -27.07
CA LYS A 75 5.64 6.83 -26.53
C LYS A 75 5.64 5.33 -26.86
N GLY A 76 4.83 4.87 -27.81
CA GLY A 76 4.79 3.45 -28.22
C GLY A 76 4.05 2.48 -27.26
N VAL A 77 3.46 2.95 -26.15
CA VAL A 77 2.74 2.10 -25.17
C VAL A 77 1.61 1.27 -25.82
N ALA A 78 0.79 1.90 -26.66
CA ALA A 78 -0.31 1.21 -27.35
C ALA A 78 0.19 0.14 -28.31
N GLN A 79 1.34 0.37 -28.97
CA GLN A 79 1.95 -0.61 -29.86
C GLN A 79 2.42 -1.83 -29.08
N LYS A 80 3.07 -1.64 -27.93
CA LYS A 80 3.52 -2.75 -27.06
C LYS A 80 2.37 -3.59 -26.54
N LEU A 81 1.28 -2.97 -26.10
CA LEU A 81 0.07 -3.68 -25.68
C LEU A 81 -0.48 -4.59 -26.78
N VAL A 82 -0.51 -4.10 -28.03
CA VAL A 82 -0.99 -4.87 -29.18
C VAL A 82 0.00 -5.98 -29.55
N GLU A 83 1.30 -5.72 -29.55
CA GLU A 83 2.33 -6.72 -29.81
C GLU A 83 2.26 -7.89 -28.82
N SER A 84 2.19 -7.60 -27.51
CA SER A 84 2.04 -8.65 -26.48
C SER A 84 0.74 -9.43 -26.62
N ALA A 85 -0.35 -8.79 -27.03
CA ALA A 85 -1.60 -9.49 -27.30
C ALA A 85 -1.49 -10.41 -28.53
N LEU A 86 -0.80 -9.99 -29.59
CA LEU A 86 -0.56 -10.82 -30.77
C LEU A 86 0.36 -12.00 -30.46
N ASP A 87 1.39 -11.79 -29.65
CA ASP A 87 2.27 -12.86 -29.18
C ASP A 87 1.49 -13.89 -28.36
N TYR A 88 0.61 -13.44 -27.46
CA TYR A 88 -0.29 -14.33 -26.72
C TYR A 88 -1.17 -15.17 -27.65
N ILE A 89 -1.72 -14.55 -28.70
CA ILE A 89 -2.59 -15.22 -29.67
C ILE A 89 -1.83 -16.28 -30.47
N GLN A 90 -0.62 -15.98 -30.93
CA GLN A 90 0.22 -16.93 -31.68
C GLN A 90 0.64 -18.13 -30.83
N ASN A 91 0.84 -17.92 -29.53
CA ASN A 91 1.25 -18.98 -28.59
C ASN A 91 0.06 -19.77 -28.02
N THR A 92 -1.18 -19.40 -28.34
CA THR A 92 -2.39 -20.04 -27.81
C THR A 92 -3.08 -20.86 -28.90
N PRO A 93 -2.97 -22.21 -28.89
CA PRO A 93 -3.43 -23.05 -30.00
C PRO A 93 -4.96 -23.09 -30.17
N SER A 94 -5.73 -22.64 -29.17
CA SER A 94 -7.20 -22.56 -29.24
C SER A 94 -7.71 -21.33 -30.00
N ILE A 95 -6.86 -20.35 -30.30
CA ILE A 95 -7.23 -19.11 -31.00
C ILE A 95 -6.77 -19.20 -32.45
N GLN A 96 -7.71 -19.21 -33.39
CA GLN A 96 -7.45 -19.30 -34.82
C GLN A 96 -7.69 -17.97 -35.54
N HIS A 97 -8.49 -17.09 -34.94
CA HIS A 97 -9.00 -15.89 -35.60
C HIS A 97 -8.87 -14.66 -34.70
N ILE A 98 -8.49 -13.53 -35.30
CA ILE A 98 -8.36 -12.21 -34.67
C ILE A 98 -9.40 -11.29 -35.28
N LEU A 99 -10.28 -10.75 -34.45
CA LEU A 99 -11.24 -9.71 -34.81
C LEU A 99 -10.77 -8.35 -34.25
N PRO A 100 -10.39 -7.38 -35.08
CA PRO A 100 -9.92 -6.08 -34.58
C PRO A 100 -11.06 -5.06 -34.48
N SER A 101 -11.91 -5.15 -33.46
CA SER A 101 -12.97 -4.15 -33.25
C SER A 101 -12.43 -2.75 -32.92
N CYS A 102 -11.25 -2.67 -32.28
CA CYS A 102 -10.54 -1.42 -32.05
C CYS A 102 -9.92 -0.86 -33.34
N SER A 103 -10.17 0.43 -33.63
CA SER A 103 -9.61 1.11 -34.81
C SER A 103 -8.08 1.20 -34.79
N TYR A 104 -7.45 1.27 -33.61
CA TYR A 104 -5.98 1.28 -33.47
C TYR A 104 -5.38 -0.08 -33.83
N VAL A 105 -5.96 -1.16 -33.29
CA VAL A 105 -5.53 -2.54 -33.59
C VAL A 105 -5.70 -2.85 -35.07
N ALA A 106 -6.82 -2.46 -35.68
CA ALA A 106 -7.05 -2.64 -37.10
C ALA A 106 -5.97 -1.95 -37.96
N LYS A 107 -5.60 -0.71 -37.63
CA LYS A 107 -4.51 0.01 -38.30
C LYS A 107 -3.15 -0.67 -38.08
N HIS A 108 -2.88 -1.15 -36.86
CA HIS A 108 -1.64 -1.84 -36.54
C HIS A 108 -1.48 -3.14 -37.33
N LEU A 109 -2.54 -3.95 -37.41
CA LEU A 109 -2.56 -5.18 -38.21
C LEU A 109 -2.45 -4.90 -39.71
N GLN A 110 -3.09 -3.84 -40.21
CA GLN A 110 -2.99 -3.44 -41.62
C GLN A 110 -1.55 -3.02 -41.99
N ALA A 111 -0.83 -2.36 -41.08
CA ALA A 111 0.58 -2.01 -41.28
C ALA A 111 1.50 -3.26 -41.29
N LYS A 112 1.15 -4.31 -40.54
CA LYS A 112 1.85 -5.59 -40.48
C LYS A 112 1.19 -6.70 -41.32
N ALA A 113 0.40 -6.31 -42.33
CA ALA A 113 -0.51 -7.18 -43.07
C ALA A 113 0.08 -8.50 -43.62
N PRO A 114 1.32 -8.60 -44.13
CA PRO A 114 1.79 -9.89 -44.63
C PRO A 114 1.95 -10.95 -43.52
N GLN A 115 2.15 -10.54 -42.26
CA GLN A 115 2.45 -11.47 -41.15
C GLN A 115 1.20 -12.06 -40.49
N TYR A 116 0.09 -11.31 -40.40
CA TYR A 116 -1.11 -11.71 -39.64
C TYR A 116 -2.37 -11.88 -40.51
N SER A 117 -2.23 -11.82 -41.84
CA SER A 117 -3.35 -11.92 -42.80
C SER A 117 -4.16 -13.22 -42.66
N HIS A 118 -3.48 -14.34 -42.43
CA HIS A 118 -4.10 -15.67 -42.32
C HIS A 118 -4.91 -15.88 -41.03
N MET A 119 -4.67 -15.08 -39.98
CA MET A 119 -5.41 -15.14 -38.72
C MET A 119 -6.43 -14.00 -38.58
N THR A 120 -6.37 -12.94 -39.39
CA THR A 120 -7.25 -11.77 -39.22
C THR A 120 -8.61 -12.02 -39.87
N THR A 121 -9.65 -12.18 -39.06
CA THR A 121 -11.04 -12.15 -39.53
C THR A 121 -11.41 -10.69 -39.74
N ILE A 122 -11.17 -10.19 -40.96
CA ILE A 122 -11.67 -8.89 -41.37
C ILE A 122 -13.20 -8.99 -41.36
N ARG A 123 -13.85 -8.50 -40.28
CA ARG A 123 -15.18 -7.91 -40.47
C ARG A 123 -14.94 -6.83 -41.51
N LEU A 124 -15.31 -7.10 -42.75
CA LEU A 124 -15.57 -6.06 -43.72
C LEU A 124 -16.67 -5.20 -43.09
N LYS A 125 -16.30 -4.25 -42.23
CA LYS A 125 -17.01 -2.98 -42.12
C LYS A 125 -16.80 -2.37 -43.49
N ILE A 126 -17.64 -2.82 -44.42
CA ILE A 126 -17.79 -2.25 -45.74
C ILE A 126 -17.91 -0.74 -45.48
N PRO A 127 -16.92 0.07 -45.87
CA PRO A 127 -16.96 1.48 -45.55
C PRO A 127 -18.22 2.07 -46.22
N PRO A 128 -18.91 3.04 -45.58
CA PRO A 128 -20.22 3.53 -46.05
C PRO A 128 -20.19 4.15 -47.46
N ASN A 129 -19.01 4.42 -48.00
CA ASN A 129 -18.79 4.79 -49.40
C ASN A 129 -18.99 3.64 -50.41
N LEU A 130 -19.04 2.38 -49.97
CA LEU A 130 -19.55 1.24 -50.76
C LEU A 130 -21.08 1.10 -50.67
N TYR A 131 -21.74 1.83 -49.76
CA TYR A 131 -23.19 2.04 -49.77
C TYR A 131 -23.52 3.32 -50.55
N SER A 132 -23.12 3.37 -51.83
CA SER A 132 -23.90 4.12 -52.81
C SER A 132 -24.96 3.16 -53.30
N PRO A 133 -26.20 3.21 -52.80
CA PRO A 133 -27.24 2.32 -53.26
C PRO A 133 -27.49 2.69 -54.74
N TRP A 134 -27.00 1.84 -55.65
CA TRP A 134 -27.35 1.80 -57.07
C TRP A 134 -26.90 3.02 -57.91
N LYS A 135 -25.60 3.22 -58.18
CA LYS A 135 -25.19 4.12 -59.29
C LYS A 135 -24.89 3.42 -60.62
N TYR A 136 -24.63 2.10 -60.65
CA TYR A 136 -24.38 1.38 -61.92
C TYR A 136 -24.89 -0.07 -61.95
N LEU A 137 -26.02 -0.35 -61.32
CA LEU A 137 -26.70 -1.61 -61.64
C LEU A 137 -27.36 -1.40 -63.01
N TYR A 138 -26.90 -2.17 -64.00
CA TYR A 138 -27.46 -2.20 -65.34
C TYR A 138 -28.97 -2.35 -65.26
N LYS A 139 -29.71 -1.25 -65.43
CA LYS A 139 -31.17 -1.28 -65.51
C LYS A 139 -31.50 -2.12 -66.74
N GLN A 140 -32.19 -3.25 -66.57
CA GLN A 140 -32.57 -4.12 -67.69
C GLN A 140 -33.21 -3.26 -68.80
N ARG A 141 -32.86 -3.48 -70.08
CA ARG A 141 -33.34 -2.66 -71.21
C ARG A 141 -34.85 -2.43 -71.18
N SER A 142 -35.62 -3.46 -70.80
CA SER A 142 -37.07 -3.41 -70.64
C SER A 142 -37.57 -2.44 -69.56
N LYS A 143 -36.82 -2.25 -68.46
CA LYS A 143 -37.17 -1.36 -67.34
C LYS A 143 -36.54 0.04 -67.44
N LYS A 144 -35.79 0.32 -68.51
CA LYS A 144 -35.23 1.66 -68.75
C LYS A 144 -36.28 2.67 -69.20
N ALA A 145 -37.31 2.22 -69.91
CA ALA A 145 -38.35 3.07 -70.50
C ALA A 145 -39.74 2.91 -69.86
N MET A 146 -39.82 2.16 -68.75
CA MET A 146 -41.09 1.83 -68.10
C MET A 146 -41.22 2.66 -66.82
N ASP A 147 -41.83 3.84 -66.96
CA ASP A 147 -42.34 4.58 -65.81
C ASP A 147 -43.65 3.90 -65.39
N PRO A 148 -43.78 3.43 -64.13
CA PRO A 148 -45.01 2.81 -63.68
C PRO A 148 -46.15 3.84 -63.78
N PRO A 149 -47.27 3.53 -64.45
CA PRO A 149 -48.40 4.44 -64.51
C PRO A 149 -48.88 4.71 -63.09
N ALA A 150 -49.15 5.99 -62.77
CA ALA A 150 -49.71 6.36 -61.48
C ALA A 150 -51.07 5.67 -61.33
N PRO A 151 -51.28 4.84 -60.29
CA PRO A 151 -52.47 3.98 -60.19
C PRO A 151 -53.74 4.72 -59.77
N LEU A 152 -53.65 5.99 -59.35
CA LEU A 152 -54.75 6.76 -58.76
C LEU A 152 -55.41 7.68 -59.77
N THR A 153 -56.75 7.71 -59.76
CA THR A 153 -57.49 8.71 -60.52
C THR A 153 -57.29 10.11 -59.90
N PRO A 154 -57.41 11.21 -60.68
CA PRO A 154 -57.20 12.57 -60.16
C PRO A 154 -58.10 12.96 -58.97
N PHE A 155 -59.26 12.30 -58.82
CA PHE A 155 -60.18 12.51 -57.70
C PHE A 155 -59.69 11.82 -56.42
N GLU A 156 -59.29 10.55 -56.50
CA GLU A 156 -58.77 9.79 -55.36
C GLU A 156 -57.48 10.41 -54.82
N GLN A 157 -56.62 10.92 -55.70
CA GLN A 157 -55.39 11.62 -55.31
C GLN A 157 -55.70 12.86 -54.48
N LYS A 158 -56.67 13.69 -54.90
CA LYS A 158 -57.08 14.89 -54.15
C LYS A 158 -57.63 14.54 -52.77
N LEU A 159 -58.43 13.48 -52.68
CA LEU A 159 -58.99 13.01 -51.43
C LEU A 159 -57.89 12.49 -50.48
N TYR A 160 -56.95 11.70 -51.03
CA TYR A 160 -55.78 11.21 -50.29
C TYR A 160 -54.92 12.36 -49.79
N ASP A 161 -54.58 13.32 -50.64
CA ASP A 161 -53.73 14.47 -50.27
C ASP A 161 -54.41 15.29 -49.16
N HIS A 162 -55.73 15.51 -49.25
CA HIS A 162 -56.50 16.20 -48.21
C HIS A 162 -56.45 15.47 -46.86
N TYR A 163 -56.74 14.17 -46.84
CA TYR A 163 -56.69 13.38 -45.59
C TYR A 163 -55.28 13.21 -45.04
N LYS A 164 -54.27 13.12 -45.92
CA LYS A 164 -52.87 13.03 -45.53
C LYS A 164 -52.42 14.28 -44.80
N VAL A 165 -52.76 15.48 -45.30
CA VAL A 165 -52.45 16.73 -44.62
C VAL A 165 -53.12 16.80 -43.25
N ILE A 166 -54.37 16.38 -43.13
CA ILE A 166 -55.08 16.33 -41.84
C ILE A 166 -54.40 15.35 -40.88
N TYR A 167 -54.05 14.15 -41.36
CA TYR A 167 -53.36 13.14 -40.55
C TYR A 167 -51.99 13.62 -40.09
N ASP A 168 -51.17 14.14 -41.01
CA ASP A 168 -49.80 14.59 -40.72
C ASP A 168 -49.80 15.77 -39.73
N THR A 169 -50.76 16.69 -39.87
CA THR A 169 -50.91 17.82 -38.94
C THR A 169 -51.33 17.35 -37.54
N GLN A 170 -52.31 16.44 -37.44
CA GLN A 170 -52.70 15.85 -36.17
C GLN A 170 -51.54 15.06 -35.53
N PHE A 171 -50.86 14.22 -36.31
CA PHE A 171 -49.72 13.44 -35.84
C PHE A 171 -48.56 14.31 -35.35
N GLN A 172 -48.27 15.40 -36.07
CA GLN A 172 -47.22 16.34 -35.67
C GLN A 172 -47.56 17.05 -34.36
N SER A 173 -48.83 17.39 -34.12
CA SER A 173 -49.29 17.96 -32.84
C SER A 173 -49.11 16.98 -31.67
N LEU A 174 -49.49 15.71 -31.85
CA LEU A 174 -49.27 14.64 -30.85
C LEU A 174 -47.77 14.44 -30.56
N LYS A 175 -46.94 14.43 -31.60
CA LYS A 175 -45.48 14.33 -31.45
C LYS A 175 -44.90 15.49 -30.64
N GLN A 176 -45.42 16.70 -30.81
CA GLN A 176 -45.02 17.86 -30.01
C GLN A 176 -45.43 17.72 -28.54
N ILE A 177 -46.65 17.22 -28.27
CA ILE A 177 -47.13 16.97 -26.90
C ILE A 177 -46.22 15.95 -26.21
N PHE A 178 -46.00 14.78 -26.82
CA PHE A 178 -45.12 13.76 -26.25
C PHE A 178 -43.68 14.23 -26.10
N SER A 179 -43.16 15.01 -27.05
CA SER A 179 -41.81 15.58 -26.91
C SER A 179 -41.71 16.53 -25.71
N LYS A 180 -42.76 17.32 -25.42
CA LYS A 180 -42.81 18.20 -24.25
C LYS A 180 -42.93 17.40 -22.95
N GLU A 181 -43.73 16.34 -22.93
CA GLU A 181 -43.85 15.46 -21.76
C GLU A 181 -42.52 14.76 -21.43
N VAL A 182 -41.81 14.25 -22.43
CA VAL A 182 -40.47 13.66 -22.25
C VAL A 182 -39.48 14.70 -21.70
N GLN A 183 -39.51 15.93 -22.21
CA GLN A 183 -38.70 17.03 -21.66
C GLN A 183 -39.07 17.33 -20.19
N LEU A 184 -40.36 17.36 -19.85
CA LEU A 184 -40.80 17.58 -18.47
C LEU A 184 -40.36 16.44 -17.54
N LEU A 185 -40.44 15.19 -17.99
CA LEU A 185 -39.91 14.03 -17.25
C LEU A 185 -38.41 14.15 -17.01
N SER A 186 -37.64 14.68 -17.97
CA SER A 186 -36.23 15.01 -17.77
C SER A 186 -36.03 16.12 -16.72
N THR A 187 -36.90 17.15 -16.70
CA THR A 187 -36.85 18.24 -15.70
C THR A 187 -37.36 17.89 -14.30
N LYS A 188 -37.92 16.69 -14.08
CA LYS A 188 -38.12 16.14 -12.71
C LYS A 188 -36.82 16.03 -11.90
N SER A 189 -35.68 16.29 -12.55
CA SER A 189 -34.39 16.68 -11.95
C SER A 189 -34.50 17.64 -10.76
N ARG A 190 -35.45 18.59 -10.69
CA ARG A 190 -35.55 19.50 -9.52
C ARG A 190 -35.78 18.75 -8.21
N PHE A 191 -36.60 17.70 -8.21
CA PHE A 191 -36.81 16.88 -7.01
C PHE A 191 -35.55 16.08 -6.67
N ALA A 192 -34.89 15.50 -7.69
CA ALA A 192 -33.61 14.81 -7.51
C ALA A 192 -32.51 15.74 -6.97
N GLN A 193 -32.46 17.00 -7.42
CA GLN A 193 -31.53 18.02 -6.91
C GLN A 193 -31.84 18.43 -5.47
N LEU A 194 -33.13 18.50 -5.10
CA LEU A 194 -33.53 18.78 -3.73
C LEU A 194 -33.18 17.61 -2.80
N GLN A 195 -33.38 16.38 -3.27
CA GLN A 195 -33.00 15.17 -2.55
C GLN A 195 -31.49 15.11 -2.33
N LEU A 196 -30.69 15.32 -3.39
CA LEU A 196 -29.23 15.35 -3.29
C LEU A 196 -28.75 16.43 -2.30
N ARG A 197 -29.37 17.62 -2.31
CA ARG A 197 -29.07 18.68 -1.33
C ARG A 197 -29.49 18.32 0.10
N ALA A 198 -30.56 17.56 0.29
CA ALA A 198 -30.97 17.08 1.60
C ALA A 198 -29.98 16.03 2.12
N GLU A 199 -29.62 15.06 1.28
CA GLU A 199 -28.61 14.04 1.56
C GLU A 199 -27.25 14.66 1.90
N GLU A 200 -26.80 15.69 1.15
CA GLU A 200 -25.57 16.43 1.47
C GLU A 200 -25.61 17.11 2.85
N ARG A 201 -26.78 17.65 3.25
CA ARG A 201 -26.93 18.29 4.57
C ARG A 201 -26.89 17.26 5.69
N GLU A 202 -27.60 16.15 5.52
CA GLU A 202 -27.58 15.03 6.47
C GLU A 202 -26.17 14.46 6.62
N PHE A 203 -25.48 14.24 5.51
CA PHE A 203 -24.09 13.78 5.51
C PHE A 203 -23.16 14.74 6.26
N ARG A 204 -23.28 16.05 6.02
CA ARG A 204 -22.51 17.07 6.77
C ARG A 204 -22.85 17.08 8.25
N HIS A 205 -24.10 16.87 8.62
CA HIS A 205 -24.51 16.77 10.02
C HIS A 205 -23.88 15.55 10.69
N LEU A 206 -23.91 14.39 10.04
CA LEU A 206 -23.29 13.17 10.55
C LEU A 206 -21.78 13.34 10.73
N LEU A 207 -21.09 13.98 9.79
CA LEU A 207 -19.67 14.28 9.93
C LEU A 207 -19.38 15.15 11.16
N LYS A 208 -20.20 16.17 11.44
CA LYS A 208 -20.06 16.99 12.65
C LYS A 208 -20.25 16.19 13.93
N LEU A 209 -21.24 15.28 13.96
CA LEU A 209 -21.45 14.40 15.11
C LEU A 209 -20.26 13.48 15.34
N VAL A 210 -19.71 12.89 14.28
CA VAL A 210 -18.51 12.04 14.37
C VAL A 210 -17.32 12.85 14.87
N GLN A 211 -17.14 14.08 14.39
CA GLN A 211 -16.09 14.97 14.88
C GLN A 211 -16.26 15.27 16.38
N SER A 212 -17.46 15.64 16.83
CA SER A 212 -17.70 15.90 18.25
C SER A 212 -17.49 14.67 19.13
N GLU A 213 -17.81 13.47 18.63
CA GLU A 213 -17.58 12.24 19.38
C GLU A 213 -16.09 11.88 19.43
N ASN A 214 -15.34 12.12 18.35
CA ASN A 214 -13.89 11.95 18.33
C ASN A 214 -13.21 12.92 19.29
N ASP A 215 -13.66 14.17 19.36
CA ASP A 215 -13.15 15.16 20.32
C ASP A 215 -13.41 14.70 21.76
N ARG A 216 -14.63 14.20 22.05
CA ARG A 216 -14.96 13.62 23.36
C ARG A 216 -14.06 12.44 23.72
N LEU A 217 -13.80 11.53 22.77
CA LEU A 217 -12.92 10.39 22.98
C LEU A 217 -11.46 10.81 23.16
N LEU A 218 -11.03 11.87 22.49
CA LEU A 218 -9.70 12.44 22.68
C LEU A 218 -9.51 12.95 24.11
N ASP A 219 -10.50 13.68 24.64
CA ASP A 219 -10.45 14.20 26.02
C ASP A 219 -10.33 13.06 27.04
N VAL A 220 -11.09 11.97 26.86
CA VAL A 220 -11.01 10.79 27.72
C VAL A 220 -9.63 10.14 27.64
N ARG A 221 -9.07 9.98 26.43
CA ARG A 221 -7.72 9.41 26.26
C ARG A 221 -6.63 10.25 26.90
N LEU A 222 -6.73 11.57 26.80
CA LEU A 222 -5.77 12.48 27.44
C LEU A 222 -5.84 12.37 28.97
N GLU A 223 -7.03 12.17 29.52
CA GLU A 223 -7.20 11.94 30.96
C GLU A 223 -6.59 10.60 31.40
N ASP A 224 -6.82 9.52 30.63
CA ASP A 224 -6.22 8.21 30.88
C ASP A 224 -4.69 8.28 30.80
N GLU A 225 -4.13 8.91 29.77
CA GLU A 225 -2.68 9.13 29.63
C GLU A 225 -2.12 9.93 30.82
N ARG A 226 -2.86 10.93 31.32
CA ARG A 226 -2.45 11.70 32.50
C ARG A 226 -2.39 10.82 33.74
N LEU A 227 -3.39 9.98 33.97
CA LEU A 227 -3.43 9.05 35.10
C LEU A 227 -2.29 8.03 35.03
N GLU A 228 -2.03 7.46 33.85
CA GLU A 228 -0.90 6.55 33.63
C GLU A 228 0.44 7.23 33.97
N LEU A 229 0.64 8.47 33.51
CA LEU A 229 1.85 9.25 33.83
C LEU A 229 1.98 9.54 35.33
N GLU A 230 0.87 9.86 36.02
CA GLU A 230 0.87 10.06 37.48
C GLU A 230 1.23 8.77 38.23
N GLU A 231 0.72 7.62 37.80
CA GLU A 231 1.09 6.31 38.35
C GLU A 231 2.55 5.97 38.11
N GLU A 232 3.06 6.19 36.89
CA GLU A 232 4.47 6.02 36.59
C GLU A 232 5.37 6.90 37.46
N MET A 233 4.98 8.17 37.66
CA MET A 233 5.71 9.11 38.51
C MET A 233 5.73 8.64 39.97
N LYS A 234 4.61 8.11 40.48
CA LYS A 234 4.54 7.51 41.82
C LYS A 234 5.50 6.32 41.94
N ILE A 235 5.49 5.41 40.97
CA ILE A 235 6.39 4.24 40.96
C ILE A 235 7.85 4.69 40.89
N LYS A 236 8.19 5.63 40.00
CA LYS A 236 9.55 6.17 39.87
C LYS A 236 10.02 6.81 41.19
N ASN A 237 9.16 7.60 41.84
CA ASN A 237 9.48 8.21 43.13
C ASN A 237 9.68 7.16 44.24
N GLN A 238 8.85 6.12 44.29
CA GLN A 238 9.03 5.01 45.23
C GLN A 238 10.37 4.29 44.98
N VAL A 239 10.69 3.98 43.73
CA VAL A 239 11.96 3.34 43.35
C VAL A 239 13.15 4.22 43.75
N ILE A 240 13.11 5.52 43.47
CA ILE A 240 14.16 6.47 43.87
C ILE A 240 14.33 6.46 45.39
N SER A 241 13.25 6.46 46.16
CA SER A 241 13.34 6.45 47.62
C SER A 241 14.00 5.16 48.15
N VAL A 242 13.66 4.00 47.59
CA VAL A 242 14.25 2.71 47.97
C VAL A 242 15.72 2.64 47.55
N LEU A 243 16.07 3.13 46.36
CA LEU A 243 17.46 3.19 45.92
C LEU A 243 18.28 4.14 46.79
N GLY A 244 17.70 5.27 47.20
CA GLY A 244 18.31 6.22 48.12
C GLY A 244 18.65 5.60 49.47
N THR A 245 17.68 4.95 50.12
CA THR A 245 17.91 4.29 51.42
C THR A 245 18.94 3.16 51.31
N ARG A 246 18.94 2.39 50.22
CA ARG A 246 19.94 1.34 49.99
C ARG A 246 21.34 1.91 49.76
N ALA A 247 21.44 3.05 49.06
CA ALA A 247 22.71 3.73 48.85
C ALA A 247 23.28 4.28 50.17
N GLU A 248 22.43 4.86 51.02
CA GLU A 248 22.80 5.33 52.37
C GLU A 248 23.29 4.18 53.25
N GLN A 249 22.59 3.04 53.26
CA GLN A 249 23.03 1.85 53.98
C GLN A 249 24.38 1.34 53.51
N LYS A 250 24.57 1.23 52.18
CA LYS A 250 25.87 0.83 51.61
C LYS A 250 26.99 1.78 52.00
N LEU A 251 26.73 3.09 52.00
CA LEU A 251 27.72 4.08 52.41
C LEU A 251 28.09 3.92 53.89
N ALA A 252 27.09 3.70 54.76
CA ALA A 252 27.30 3.45 56.18
C ALA A 252 28.09 2.15 56.43
N ASP A 253 27.78 1.08 55.69
CA ASP A 253 28.50 -0.19 55.77
C ASP A 253 29.98 -0.03 55.35
N ILE A 254 30.23 0.68 54.23
CA ILE A 254 31.58 1.01 53.77
C ILE A 254 32.32 1.87 54.80
N GLU A 255 31.66 2.86 55.40
CA GLU A 255 32.27 3.71 56.42
C GLU A 255 32.64 2.91 57.68
N ALA A 256 31.77 2.00 58.10
CA ALA A 256 32.04 1.08 59.21
C ALA A 256 33.21 0.13 58.91
N GLU A 257 33.26 -0.41 57.69
CA GLU A 257 34.36 -1.25 57.19
C GLU A 257 35.70 -0.49 57.24
N VAL A 258 35.74 0.71 56.66
CA VAL A 258 36.92 1.57 56.67
C VAL A 258 37.34 1.91 58.10
N LYS A 259 36.39 2.12 59.02
CA LYS A 259 36.68 2.38 60.43
C LYS A 259 37.29 1.14 61.12
N ARG A 260 36.81 -0.07 60.84
CA ARG A 260 37.42 -1.32 61.32
C ARG A 260 38.84 -1.48 60.79
N MET A 261 39.03 -1.33 59.47
CA MET A 261 40.34 -1.40 58.83
C MET A 261 41.31 -0.38 59.43
N LYS A 262 40.86 0.83 59.75
CA LYS A 262 41.68 1.83 60.46
C LYS A 262 42.07 1.39 61.86
N LEU A 263 41.19 0.71 62.61
CA LEU A 263 41.54 0.17 63.94
C LEU A 263 42.55 -0.95 63.83
N GLU A 264 42.34 -1.90 62.91
CA GLU A 264 43.27 -3.01 62.63
C GLU A 264 44.63 -2.49 62.12
N SER A 265 44.63 -1.43 61.31
CA SER A 265 45.88 -0.81 60.83
C SER A 265 46.77 -0.28 61.95
N LYS A 266 46.21 0.03 63.13
CA LYS A 266 47.00 0.47 64.29
C LYS A 266 47.87 -0.63 64.88
N SER A 267 47.45 -1.89 64.74
CA SER A 267 48.23 -3.05 65.19
C SER A 267 49.17 -3.59 64.11
N HIS A 268 49.30 -2.91 62.96
CA HIS A 268 50.26 -3.32 61.94
C HIS A 268 51.68 -2.90 62.32
N ILE A 269 52.63 -3.76 61.98
CA ILE A 269 54.05 -3.57 62.30
C ILE A 269 54.59 -2.37 61.51
N ASN A 270 55.13 -1.39 62.23
CA ASN A 270 55.78 -0.23 61.63
C ASN A 270 57.28 -0.54 61.44
N PRO A 271 57.92 -0.13 60.33
CA PRO A 271 59.37 -0.27 60.13
C PRO A 271 60.23 0.26 61.28
N ASN A 272 59.76 1.26 62.03
CA ASN A 272 60.50 1.83 63.16
C ASN A 272 60.41 0.98 64.45
N ASP A 273 59.38 0.14 64.61
CA ASP A 273 59.16 -0.73 65.78
C ASP A 273 59.43 -2.22 65.49
N LEU A 274 60.09 -2.50 64.35
CA LEU A 274 60.24 -3.85 63.82
C LEU A 274 61.01 -4.79 64.75
N ASP A 275 62.14 -4.34 65.30
CA ASP A 275 63.02 -5.18 66.12
C ASP A 275 62.35 -5.63 67.42
N LEU A 276 61.55 -4.73 68.03
CA LEU A 276 60.81 -5.01 69.27
C LEU A 276 59.73 -6.08 69.06
N GLU A 277 59.01 -6.01 67.93
CA GLU A 277 57.96 -6.98 67.62
C GLU A 277 58.55 -8.35 67.24
N ILE A 278 59.72 -8.39 66.59
CA ILE A 278 60.44 -9.64 66.32
C ILE A 278 60.79 -10.35 67.63
N GLU A 279 61.31 -9.64 68.62
CA GLU A 279 61.60 -10.24 69.93
C GLU A 279 60.32 -10.70 70.65
N ARG A 280 59.22 -9.93 70.57
CA ARG A 280 57.93 -10.33 71.15
C ARG A 280 57.43 -11.63 70.53
N MET A 281 57.45 -11.73 69.19
CA MET A 281 56.96 -12.90 68.47
C MET A 281 57.84 -14.15 68.65
N LEU A 282 59.15 -13.99 68.87
CA LEU A 282 60.03 -15.12 69.20
C LEU A 282 59.77 -15.67 70.61
N ASN A 283 59.30 -14.82 71.52
CA ASN A 283 58.97 -15.21 72.90
C ASN A 283 57.52 -15.72 73.04
N GLU A 284 56.58 -15.20 72.26
CA GLU A 284 55.16 -15.58 72.31
C GLU A 284 54.84 -16.76 71.37
N LYS A 285 54.49 -17.93 71.94
CA LYS A 285 54.02 -19.07 71.15
C LYS A 285 52.53 -18.93 70.80
N HIS A 286 52.23 -18.71 69.52
CA HIS A 286 50.87 -18.70 68.99
C HIS A 286 50.51 -20.08 68.40
N ASP A 287 49.51 -20.76 68.96
CA ASP A 287 49.02 -22.06 68.48
C ASP A 287 47.61 -21.90 67.88
N TYR A 288 47.47 -22.29 66.61
CA TYR A 288 46.22 -22.24 65.87
C TYR A 288 45.54 -23.62 65.76
N ASP A 289 46.09 -24.67 66.40
CA ASP A 289 45.46 -25.98 66.47
C ASP A 289 44.16 -25.91 67.30
N TYR A 290 43.02 -26.14 66.65
CA TYR A 290 41.74 -26.37 67.32
C TYR A 290 41.02 -27.58 66.74
N SER A 291 40.18 -28.21 67.55
CA SER A 291 39.28 -29.28 67.12
C SER A 291 37.83 -28.78 67.07
N ILE A 292 37.03 -29.35 66.18
CA ILE A 292 35.62 -29.03 66.03
C ILE A 292 34.80 -30.26 66.45
N ASN A 293 33.81 -30.03 67.31
CA ASN A 293 32.86 -31.08 67.67
C ASN A 293 31.77 -31.21 66.61
N LEU A 294 31.05 -32.34 66.61
CA LEU A 294 29.89 -32.57 65.73
C LEU A 294 28.79 -31.49 65.82
N GLN A 295 28.77 -30.71 66.90
CA GLN A 295 27.86 -29.58 67.14
C GLN A 295 28.39 -28.24 66.57
N GLY A 296 29.56 -28.22 65.93
CA GLY A 296 30.19 -27.02 65.38
C GLY A 296 30.97 -26.18 66.39
N THR A 297 31.08 -26.60 67.65
CA THR A 297 31.84 -25.86 68.68
C THR A 297 33.34 -26.13 68.56
N LYS A 298 34.15 -25.06 68.52
CA LYS A 298 35.61 -25.11 68.45
C LYS A 298 36.21 -25.26 69.86
N LYS A 299 37.20 -26.14 70.02
CA LYS A 299 37.98 -26.32 71.26
C LYS A 299 39.47 -26.22 71.00
N LEU A 300 40.18 -25.46 71.83
CA LEU A 300 41.65 -25.35 71.77
C LEU A 300 42.31 -26.57 72.40
N LYS A 301 43.57 -26.78 72.02
CA LYS A 301 44.45 -27.78 72.63
C LYS A 301 44.65 -27.45 74.11
N GLY A 302 44.02 -28.24 75.00
CA GLY A 302 43.96 -27.97 76.44
C GLY A 302 42.54 -27.93 77.04
N GLY A 303 41.50 -28.08 76.22
CA GLY A 303 40.12 -28.27 76.68
C GLY A 303 39.35 -26.98 76.96
N GLN A 304 39.99 -25.82 76.79
CA GLN A 304 39.32 -24.52 76.85
C GLN A 304 38.41 -24.35 75.62
N THR A 305 37.14 -24.07 75.88
CA THR A 305 36.15 -23.72 74.87
C THR A 305 36.37 -22.29 74.42
N ILE A 306 36.45 -22.07 73.11
CA ILE A 306 36.42 -20.72 72.56
C ILE A 306 34.95 -20.30 72.51
N ASP A 307 34.51 -19.44 73.42
CA ASP A 307 33.24 -18.74 73.28
C ASP A 307 33.43 -17.61 72.27
N GLU A 308 33.16 -17.89 71.00
CA GLU A 308 32.95 -16.83 70.02
C GLU A 308 31.67 -16.08 70.45
N GLN A 309 31.83 -14.93 71.13
CA GLN A 309 30.76 -13.95 71.24
C GLN A 309 30.40 -13.48 69.82
N GLN A 310 29.44 -14.18 69.22
CA GLN A 310 28.60 -13.84 68.07
C GLN A 310 29.16 -12.76 67.13
N GLN A 311 30.04 -13.15 66.22
CA GLN A 311 29.91 -12.71 64.84
C GLN A 311 29.23 -13.84 64.06
N MET A 312 27.92 -14.00 64.29
CA MET A 312 27.11 -14.86 63.44
C MET A 312 27.17 -14.31 62.02
N PHE A 313 27.95 -14.97 61.16
CA PHE A 313 27.82 -14.81 59.72
C PHE A 313 26.44 -15.36 59.33
N ASP A 314 25.44 -14.49 59.31
CA ASP A 314 24.07 -14.83 58.95
C ASP A 314 24.00 -15.06 57.43
N GLY A 315 24.29 -16.30 57.00
CA GLY A 315 24.18 -16.73 55.60
C GLY A 315 22.79 -16.51 55.00
N ARG A 316 21.77 -16.18 55.81
CA ARG A 316 20.43 -15.77 55.33
C ARG A 316 20.41 -14.36 54.73
N LYS A 317 21.41 -13.50 54.98
CA LYS A 317 21.50 -12.18 54.33
C LYS A 317 21.78 -12.29 52.82
N LEU A 318 22.50 -13.33 52.37
CA LEU A 318 22.74 -13.55 50.93
C LEU A 318 21.47 -13.98 50.18
N ILE A 319 20.47 -14.53 50.87
CA ILE A 319 19.22 -15.02 50.25
C ILE A 319 18.12 -13.94 50.28
N LYS A 320 18.19 -12.97 51.19
CA LYS A 320 17.20 -11.87 51.28
C LYS A 320 17.35 -10.78 50.20
N ASP A 321 18.50 -10.75 49.52
CA ASP A 321 18.77 -9.80 48.42
C ASP A 321 18.35 -10.31 47.04
N ALA A 322 17.77 -11.52 46.93
CA ALA A 322 17.05 -11.91 45.74
C ALA A 322 15.81 -11.01 45.62
N PRO A 323 15.66 -10.21 44.55
CA PRO A 323 14.56 -9.27 44.42
C PRO A 323 13.28 -10.05 44.15
N TYR A 324 12.62 -10.50 45.21
CA TYR A 324 11.35 -11.24 45.19
C TYR A 324 11.39 -12.50 44.31
N GLU A 325 11.06 -13.65 44.90
CA GLU A 325 10.11 -14.51 44.19
C GLU A 325 8.86 -13.65 43.98
N LEU A 326 8.80 -12.98 42.82
CA LEU A 326 7.55 -12.46 42.30
C LEU A 326 6.68 -13.72 42.24
N GLU A 327 5.73 -13.85 43.15
CA GLU A 327 4.62 -14.78 42.91
C GLU A 327 4.22 -14.56 41.45
N PRO A 328 4.19 -15.61 40.62
CA PRO A 328 3.95 -15.46 39.19
C PRO A 328 2.68 -14.64 39.07
N LYS A 329 2.83 -13.42 38.53
CA LYS A 329 1.73 -12.47 38.37
C LYS A 329 0.60 -13.27 37.76
N GLN A 330 -0.49 -13.48 38.49
CA GLN A 330 -1.65 -14.16 37.96
C GLN A 330 -2.23 -13.25 36.89
N VAL A 331 -1.70 -13.39 35.68
CA VAL A 331 -2.25 -12.75 34.49
C VAL A 331 -3.52 -13.55 34.20
N GLU A 332 -4.65 -13.04 34.66
CA GLU A 332 -5.94 -13.53 34.19
C GLU A 332 -5.91 -13.52 32.66
N ARG A 333 -5.95 -14.71 32.06
CA ARG A 333 -6.02 -14.83 30.61
C ARG A 333 -7.38 -14.29 30.20
N LYS A 334 -7.39 -13.09 29.62
CA LYS A 334 -8.56 -12.55 28.94
C LYS A 334 -9.07 -13.61 27.94
N ALA A 335 -10.38 -13.82 27.92
CA ALA A 335 -11.02 -14.74 26.99
C ALA A 335 -10.61 -14.36 25.55
N PRO A 336 -10.37 -15.34 24.65
CA PRO A 336 -10.01 -15.06 23.28
C PRO A 336 -11.12 -14.23 22.61
N GLY A 337 -10.84 -12.95 22.34
CA GLY A 337 -11.76 -12.04 21.65
C GLY A 337 -12.03 -10.68 22.32
N SER A 338 -11.58 -10.43 23.56
CA SER A 338 -11.83 -9.12 24.19
C SER A 338 -10.86 -8.04 23.71
N SER A 339 -11.42 -6.93 23.23
CA SER A 339 -10.68 -5.73 22.84
C SER A 339 -10.01 -5.09 24.07
N LYS A 340 -8.88 -4.39 23.85
CA LYS A 340 -8.26 -3.55 24.89
C LYS A 340 -9.10 -2.30 25.21
N TYR A 341 -10.15 -2.04 24.44
CA TYR A 341 -10.97 -0.82 24.44
C TYR A 341 -12.48 -1.09 24.58
N GLU A 342 -12.87 -2.25 25.12
CA GLU A 342 -14.27 -2.54 25.50
C GLU A 342 -14.47 -2.44 27.00
#